data_AF-A0A3B8P032-F1
#
_entry.id   AF-A0A3B8P032-F1
#
_cell.length_a   1.000
_cell.length_b   1.000
_cell.length_c   1.000
_cell.angle_alpha   90.00
_cell.angle_beta   90.00
_cell.angle_gamma   90.00
#
_symmetry.space_group_name_H-M   'P 1'
#
loop_
_entity.id
_entity.type
_entity.pdbx_description
1 polymer ?
#
loop_
_entity_poly.entity_id
_entity_poly.type
_entity_poly.pdbx_seq_one_letter_code
_entity_poly.pdbx_strand_id
1 'polypeptide(L)'
;LYRDNAWGAVPAGSLTAASSDASFRRYFRWQGAGRSFVIMDAPPPQENCRPFVAIDHLLASGGVHVPHIHAQDLERGFLLLGDLGHQTYLDIVQDDNADALFA
;
A
#
# COMPACT_ATOMS: atom_id res chain seq x y z
N LEU A 1 9.41 -12.05 -2.25
CA LEU A 1 7.99 -12.18 -1.91
C LEU A 1 7.36 -13.51 -2.38
N TYR A 2 7.08 -13.70 -3.68
CA TYR A 2 6.37 -14.91 -4.17
C TYR A 2 7.07 -16.22 -3.82
N ARG A 3 8.38 -16.28 -4.09
CA ARG A 3 9.23 -17.42 -3.70
C ARG A 3 9.20 -17.64 -2.19
N ASP A 4 9.37 -16.57 -1.41
CA ASP A 4 9.51 -16.63 0.05
C ASP A 4 8.21 -17.07 0.75
N ASN A 5 7.06 -16.91 0.07
CA ASN A 5 5.76 -17.38 0.56
C ASN A 5 5.25 -18.65 -0.16
N ALA A 6 6.09 -19.31 -0.96
CA ALA A 6 5.73 -20.49 -1.75
C ALA A 6 4.49 -20.30 -2.65
N TRP A 7 4.30 -19.10 -3.22
CA TRP A 7 3.18 -18.80 -4.13
C TRP A 7 3.46 -19.17 -5.60
N GLY A 8 4.62 -19.77 -5.88
CA GLY A 8 5.07 -20.09 -7.23
C GLY A 8 5.77 -18.91 -7.92
N ALA A 9 5.76 -18.92 -9.25
CA ALA A 9 6.31 -17.83 -10.06
C ALA A 9 5.41 -16.58 -9.99
N VAL A 10 6.00 -15.40 -10.21
CA VAL A 10 5.21 -14.17 -10.35
C VAL A 10 4.37 -14.29 -11.64
N PRO A 11 3.03 -14.30 -11.55
CA PRO A 11 2.19 -14.40 -12.73
C PRO A 11 2.19 -13.09 -13.51
N ALA A 12 1.71 -13.11 -14.75
CA ALA A 12 1.29 -11.89 -15.40
C ALA A 12 0.15 -11.24 -14.58
N GLY A 13 0.14 -9.91 -14.53
CA GLY A 13 -0.87 -9.15 -13.81
C GLY A 13 -1.15 -7.81 -14.48
N SER A 14 -2.25 -7.18 -14.11
CA SER A 14 -2.59 -5.83 -14.53
C SER A 14 -1.98 -4.80 -13.58
N LEU A 15 -1.51 -3.69 -14.13
CA LEU A 15 -1.05 -2.54 -13.37
C LEU A 15 -1.97 -1.35 -13.66
N THR A 16 -2.60 -0.81 -12.62
CA THR A 16 -3.51 0.35 -12.72
C THR A 16 -3.12 1.43 -11.72
N ALA A 17 -3.44 2.69 -12.00
CA ALA A 17 -3.27 3.75 -10.99
C ALA A 17 -4.20 3.48 -9.80
N ALA A 18 -3.69 3.64 -8.57
CA ALA A 18 -4.42 3.38 -7.33
C ALA A 18 -4.84 4.65 -6.59
N SER A 19 -4.13 5.76 -6.78
CA SER A 19 -4.49 7.07 -6.22
C SER A 19 -4.01 8.21 -7.13
N SER A 20 -4.79 9.28 -7.18
CA SER A 20 -4.42 10.56 -7.78
C SER A 20 -3.99 11.62 -6.76
N ASP A 21 -4.16 11.34 -5.46
CA ASP A 21 -3.79 12.25 -4.37
C ASP A 21 -2.57 11.70 -3.62
N ALA A 22 -1.38 12.09 -4.09
CA ALA A 22 -0.14 11.47 -3.66
C ALA A 22 1.10 12.39 -3.73
N SER A 23 0.95 13.72 -3.79
CA SER A 23 2.10 14.63 -4.01
C SER A 23 2.90 14.19 -5.26
N PHE A 24 4.23 14.15 -5.19
CA PHE A 24 5.10 13.60 -6.23
C PHE A 24 5.13 12.05 -6.28
N ARG A 25 4.51 11.38 -5.30
CA ARG A 25 4.42 9.92 -5.28
C ARG A 25 3.34 9.46 -6.23
N ARG A 26 3.51 8.27 -6.77
CA ARG A 26 2.49 7.58 -7.56
C ARG A 26 2.24 6.22 -6.93
N TYR A 27 0.98 5.83 -6.89
CA TYR A 27 0.59 4.51 -6.44
C TYR A 27 0.00 3.72 -7.59
N PHE A 28 0.53 2.53 -7.79
CA PHE A 28 0.02 1.59 -8.78
C PHE A 28 -0.45 0.32 -8.10
N ARG A 29 -1.64 -0.14 -8.42
CA ARG A 29 -2.14 -1.44 -7.98
C ARG A 29 -1.74 -2.49 -9.00
N TRP A 30 -1.01 -3.49 -8.54
CA TRP A 30 -0.75 -4.70 -9.31
C TRP A 30 -1.72 -5.79 -8.87
N GLN A 31 -2.35 -6.46 -9.83
CA GLN A 31 -3.26 -7.59 -9.57
C GLN A 31 -2.92 -8.77 -10.47
N GLY A 32 -2.79 -9.96 -9.87
CA GLY A 32 -2.51 -11.19 -10.61
C GLY A 32 -2.71 -12.44 -9.76
N ALA A 33 -3.29 -13.48 -10.36
CA ALA A 33 -3.60 -14.76 -9.72
C ALA A 33 -4.28 -14.64 -8.32
N GLY A 34 -5.26 -13.75 -8.21
CA GLY A 34 -6.03 -13.55 -6.96
C GLY A 34 -5.28 -12.79 -5.86
N ARG A 35 -4.11 -12.20 -6.15
CA ARG A 35 -3.34 -11.37 -5.23
C ARG A 35 -3.31 -9.92 -5.71
N SER A 36 -3.18 -9.01 -4.76
CA SER A 36 -3.11 -7.58 -5.02
C SER A 36 -2.02 -6.94 -4.16
N PHE A 37 -1.27 -6.02 -4.75
CA PHE A 37 -0.23 -5.22 -4.09
C PHE A 37 -0.29 -3.78 -4.57
N VAL A 38 0.17 -2.86 -3.73
CA VAL A 38 0.36 -1.46 -4.12
C VAL A 38 1.85 -1.19 -4.27
N ILE A 39 2.25 -0.65 -5.42
CA ILE A 39 3.59 -0.17 -5.68
C ILE A 39 3.56 1.33 -5.47
N MET A 40 4.35 1.81 -4.53
CA MET A 40 4.64 3.24 -4.37
C MET A 40 5.90 3.57 -5.14
N ASP A 41 5.82 4.59 -5.99
CA ASP A 41 6.92 5.19 -6.74
C ASP A 41 7.08 6.65 -6.29
N ALA A 42 8.17 6.94 -5.60
CA ALA A 42 8.50 8.21 -5.00
C ALA A 42 9.89 8.66 -5.48
N PRO A 43 9.99 9.16 -6.73
CA PRO A 43 11.27 9.30 -7.42
C PRO A 43 12.17 10.35 -6.76
N PRO A 44 13.42 10.01 -6.37
CA PRO A 44 14.39 10.98 -5.89
C PRO A 44 14.76 11.99 -6.99
N PRO A 45 15.11 13.25 -6.65
CA PRO A 45 15.18 13.80 -5.30
C PRO A 45 13.85 14.39 -4.81
N GLN A 46 12.74 14.18 -5.54
CA GLN A 46 11.48 14.88 -5.30
C GLN A 46 10.81 14.42 -4.00
N GLU A 47 11.02 13.15 -3.61
CA GLU A 47 10.44 12.58 -2.40
C GLU A 47 11.37 11.54 -1.75
N ASN A 48 11.34 11.45 -0.42
CA ASN A 48 12.11 10.47 0.36
C ASN A 48 11.14 9.43 0.96
N CYS A 49 11.40 8.15 0.74
CA CYS A 49 10.58 7.06 1.30
C CYS A 49 10.81 6.84 2.81
N ARG A 50 11.96 7.24 3.37
CA ARG A 50 12.33 6.92 4.76
C ARG A 50 11.32 7.41 5.81
N PRO A 51 10.77 8.65 5.72
CA PRO A 51 9.72 9.09 6.63
C PRO A 51 8.45 8.24 6.54
N PHE A 52 8.05 7.82 5.33
CA PHE A 52 6.89 6.92 5.16
C PHE A 52 7.11 5.61 5.92
N VAL A 53 8.27 4.97 5.71
CA VAL A 53 8.61 3.69 6.36
C VAL A 53 8.66 3.84 7.90
N ALA A 54 9.23 4.94 8.39
CA ALA A 54 9.30 5.19 9.84
C ALA A 54 7.92 5.36 10.48
N ILE A 55 7.02 6.10 9.83
CA ILE A 55 5.65 6.28 10.32
C ILE A 55 4.83 5.00 10.20
N ASP A 56 4.97 4.25 9.10
CA ASP A 56 4.32 2.94 8.93
C ASP A 56 4.67 2.00 10.09
N HIS A 57 5.96 1.85 10.40
CA HIS A 57 6.41 0.99 11.51
C HIS A 57 5.95 1.49 12.88
N LEU A 58 5.96 2.81 13.11
CA LEU A 58 5.44 3.39 14.35
C LEU A 58 3.96 3.05 14.53
N LEU A 59 3.14 3.29 13.51
CA LEU A 59 1.70 3.01 13.55
C LEU A 59 1.42 1.52 13.71
N ALA A 60 2.12 0.67 12.95
CA ALA A 60 2.04 -0.78 13.08
C ALA A 60 2.37 -1.26 14.50
N SER A 61 3.42 -0.69 15.12
CA SER A 61 3.80 -1.03 16.51
C SER A 61 2.74 -0.63 17.54
N GLY A 62 1.90 0.37 17.21
CA GLY A 62 0.74 0.78 18.00
C GLY A 62 -0.54 -0.02 17.72
N GLY A 63 -0.47 -1.04 16.86
CA GLY A 63 -1.61 -1.88 16.49
C GLY A 63 -2.54 -1.27 15.42
N VAL A 64 -2.12 -0.16 14.79
CA VAL A 64 -2.88 0.45 13.69
C VAL A 64 -2.77 -0.44 12.45
N HIS A 65 -3.90 -0.66 11.77
CA HIS A 65 -3.94 -1.41 10.53
C HIS A 65 -3.39 -0.59 9.37
N VAL A 66 -2.08 -0.73 9.13
CA VAL A 66 -1.34 -0.09 8.03
C VAL A 66 -0.96 -1.12 6.95
N PRO A 67 -0.67 -0.70 5.71
CA PRO A 67 -0.28 -1.65 4.67
C PRO A 67 1.12 -2.23 4.96
N HIS A 68 1.22 -3.55 5.04
CA HIS A 68 2.52 -4.20 5.25
C HIS A 68 3.52 -3.87 4.13
N ILE A 69 4.69 -3.34 4.49
CA ILE A 69 5.81 -3.13 3.56
C ILE A 69 6.50 -4.47 3.27
N HIS A 70 6.26 -5.04 2.09
CA HIS A 70 6.84 -6.30 1.65
C HIS A 70 8.27 -6.18 1.11
N ALA A 71 8.61 -5.04 0.52
CA ALA A 71 9.94 -4.75 -0.02
C ALA A 71 10.16 -3.23 -0.15
N GLN A 72 11.42 -2.82 -0.13
CA GLN A 72 11.83 -1.42 -0.27
C GLN A 72 13.09 -1.30 -1.13
N ASP A 73 13.11 -0.31 -2.02
CA ASP A 73 14.29 0.18 -2.72
C ASP A 73 14.34 1.70 -2.49
N LEU A 74 14.92 2.09 -1.37
CA LEU A 74 14.92 3.48 -0.90
C LEU A 74 15.83 4.38 -1.76
N GLU A 75 16.81 3.81 -2.45
CA GLU A 75 17.71 4.55 -3.33
C GLU A 75 17.00 4.96 -4.62
N ARG A 76 16.10 4.12 -5.13
CA ARG A 76 15.29 4.41 -6.32
C ARG A 76 13.90 4.95 -6.01
N GLY A 77 13.51 4.94 -4.73
CA GLY A 77 12.23 5.49 -4.26
C GLY A 77 11.04 4.55 -4.44
N PHE A 78 11.24 3.23 -4.38
CA PHE A 78 10.14 2.26 -4.51
C PHE A 78 9.81 1.56 -3.19
N LEU A 79 8.52 1.39 -2.93
CA LEU A 79 8.00 0.47 -1.91
C LEU A 79 6.99 -0.50 -2.54
N LEU A 80 7.01 -1.75 -2.08
CA LEU A 80 5.96 -2.72 -2.34
C LEU A 80 5.13 -2.90 -1.06
N LEU A 81 3.86 -2.53 -1.14
CA LEU A 81 2.94 -2.45 -0.02
C LEU A 81 1.81 -3.49 -0.16
N GLY A 82 1.30 -3.95 0.97
CA GLY A 82 0.03 -4.65 1.04
C GLY A 82 -1.11 -3.77 0.51
N ASP A 83 -2.10 -4.40 -0.11
CA ASP A 83 -3.26 -3.71 -0.65
C ASP A 83 -4.45 -3.78 0.31
N LEU A 84 -4.88 -2.61 0.82
CA LEU A 84 -6.01 -2.51 1.76
C LEU A 84 -7.38 -2.53 1.08
N GLY A 85 -7.44 -2.66 -0.25
CA GLY A 85 -8.69 -2.71 -1.01
C GLY A 85 -9.07 -1.38 -1.66
N HIS A 86 -10.32 -1.28 -2.09
CA HIS A 86 -10.84 -0.14 -2.86
C HIS A 86 -11.94 0.64 -2.13
N GLN A 87 -12.59 0.01 -1.15
CA GLN A 87 -13.70 0.62 -0.43
C GLN A 87 -13.15 1.48 0.69
N THR A 88 -13.35 2.78 0.58
CA THR A 88 -13.00 3.75 1.62
C THR A 88 -14.11 3.77 2.67
N TYR A 89 -13.80 4.29 3.86
CA TYR A 89 -14.83 4.53 4.87
C TYR A 89 -15.87 5.54 4.36
N LEU A 90 -15.46 6.51 3.53
CA LEU A 90 -16.37 7.47 2.91
C LEU A 90 -17.46 6.79 2.07
N ASP A 91 -17.16 5.64 1.46
CA ASP A 91 -18.12 4.90 0.64
C ASP A 91 -19.23 4.22 1.47
N ILE A 92 -18.98 3.93 2.75
CA ILE A 92 -19.86 3.09 3.59
C ILE A 92 -20.33 3.75 4.87
N VAL A 93 -19.72 4.85 5.30
CA VAL A 93 -20.08 5.54 6.53
C VAL A 93 -21.49 6.13 6.39
N GLN A 94 -22.30 5.91 7.41
CA GLN A 94 -23.66 6.39 7.56
C GLN A 94 -23.83 6.95 8.98
N ASP A 95 -24.89 7.72 9.20
CA ASP A 95 -25.17 8.35 10.51
C ASP A 95 -25.26 7.34 11.66
N ASP A 96 -25.66 6.09 11.38
CA ASP A 96 -25.91 5.06 12.39
C ASP A 96 -24.76 4.03 12.56
N ASN A 97 -23.70 4.11 11.75
CA ASN A 97 -22.61 3.12 11.77
C ASN A 97 -21.21 3.69 12.04
N ALA A 98 -21.08 5.02 12.17
CA ALA A 98 -19.78 5.67 12.30
C ALA A 98 -18.99 5.16 13.51
N ASP A 99 -19.60 5.11 14.70
CA ASP A 99 -18.93 4.65 15.92
C ASP A 99 -18.39 3.22 15.79
N ALA A 100 -19.12 2.33 15.11
CA ALA A 100 -18.69 0.95 14.90
C ALA A 100 -17.52 0.83 13.90
N LEU A 101 -17.46 1.72 12.90
CA LEU A 101 -16.36 1.74 11.92
C LEU A 101 -15.05 2.29 12.52
N PHE A 102 -15.13 3.22 13.48
CA PHE A 102 -13.97 3.89 14.11
C PHE A 102 -13.58 3.34 15.49
N ALA A 103 -14.25 2.30 15.99
CA ALA A 103 -13.99 1.68 17.29
C ALA A 103 -12.64 0.94 17.39
#